data_AF-A0A7C1K5R4-F1
#
_entry.id   AF-A0A7C1K5R4-F1
#
_cell.length_a   1.000
_cell.length_b   1.000
_cell.length_c   1.000
_cell.angle_alpha   90.00
_cell.angle_beta   90.00
_cell.angle_gamma   90.00
#
_symmetry.space_group_name_H-M   'P 1'
#
loop_
_entity.id
_entity.type
_entity.pdbx_description
1 polymer ?
#
loop_
_entity_poly.entity_id
_entity_poly.type
_entity_poly.pdbx_seq_one_letter_code
_entity_poly.pdbx_strand_id
1 'polypeptide(L)'
;MRAREIREMTTAEIQNKLEEARQELFNLRFQRAAGQLKDTSRLTAVKRDIARYLTVLRERRLLEEWEAAMARQAADDGQGATEETA
;
A
#
# COMPACT_ATOMS: atom_id res chain seq x y z
N MET A 1 -5.18 2.88 13.60
CA MET A 1 -3.84 3.53 13.61
C MET A 1 -3.84 4.94 13.01
N ARG A 2 -2.80 5.75 13.29
CA ARG A 2 -2.57 7.05 12.63
C ARG A 2 -1.77 6.84 11.34
N ALA A 3 -2.06 7.64 10.30
CA ALA A 3 -1.43 7.49 8.99
C ALA A 3 0.09 7.75 9.00
N ARG A 4 0.57 8.61 9.93
CA ARG A 4 1.99 8.93 10.08
C ARG A 4 2.82 7.72 10.49
N GLU A 5 2.33 6.97 11.47
CA GLU A 5 2.98 5.75 11.97
C GLU A 5 3.17 4.73 10.84
N ILE A 6 2.16 4.56 9.99
CA ILE A 6 2.22 3.61 8.86
C ILE A 6 3.28 4.00 7.83
N ARG A 7 3.52 5.30 7.63
CA ARG A 7 4.52 5.78 6.66
C ARG A 7 5.95 5.59 7.14
N GLU A 8 6.17 5.60 8.46
CA GLU A 8 7.47 5.38 9.09
C GLU A 8 7.89 3.90 9.09
N MET A 9 6.95 2.97 8.87
CA MET A 9 7.22 1.52 8.79
C MET A 9 7.84 1.10 7.46
N THR A 10 8.58 0.00 7.47
CA THR A 10 9.14 -0.60 6.24
C THR A 10 8.04 -1.26 5.39
N THR A 11 8.30 -1.47 4.10
CA THR A 11 7.32 -2.09 3.19
C THR A 11 6.94 -3.51 3.65
N ALA A 12 7.92 -4.28 4.14
CA ALA A 12 7.69 -5.62 4.67
C ALA A 12 6.82 -5.61 5.94
N GLU A 13 7.06 -4.67 6.85
CA GLU A 13 6.24 -4.53 8.06
C GLU A 13 4.78 -4.16 7.73
N ILE A 14 4.57 -3.27 6.76
CA ILE A 14 3.22 -2.90 6.32
C ILE A 14 2.50 -4.12 5.71
N GLN A 15 3.21 -4.95 4.93
CA GLN A 15 2.66 -6.19 4.38
C GLN A 15 2.29 -7.19 5.48
N ASN A 16 3.16 -7.39 6.48
CA ASN A 16 2.87 -8.26 7.62
C ASN A 16 1.64 -7.76 8.40
N LYS A 17 1.57 -6.47 8.69
CA LYS A 17 0.41 -5.85 9.36
C LYS A 17 -0.88 -5.95 8.56
N LEU A 18 -0.77 -5.85 7.24
CA LEU A 18 -1.91 -6.05 6.33
C LEU A 18 -2.47 -7.47 6.44
N GLU A 19 -1.61 -8.49 6.48
CA GLU A 19 -2.05 -9.87 6.65
C GLU A 19 -2.66 -10.13 8.03
N GLU A 20 -2.04 -9.61 9.09
CA GLU A 20 -2.61 -9.65 10.44
C GLU A 20 -4.01 -9.03 10.48
N ALA A 21 -4.19 -7.85 9.87
CA ALA A 21 -5.47 -7.16 9.84
C ALA A 21 -6.53 -7.90 9.00
N ARG A 22 -6.13 -8.59 7.92
CA ARG A 22 -7.02 -9.44 7.13
C ARG A 22 -7.50 -10.64 7.93
N GLN A 23 -6.60 -11.31 8.65
CA GLN A 23 -6.95 -12.42 9.51
C GLN A 23 -7.88 -11.97 10.65
N GLU A 24 -7.61 -10.82 11.26
CA GLU A 24 -8.48 -10.23 12.26
C GLU A 24 -9.87 -9.95 11.68
N LEU A 25 -9.97 -9.34 10.50
CA LEU A 25 -11.25 -9.07 9.84
C LEU A 25 -12.03 -10.36 9.55
N PHE A 26 -11.34 -11.43 9.14
CA PHE A 26 -11.97 -12.74 8.94
C PHE A 26 -12.59 -13.27 10.24
N ASN A 27 -11.82 -13.24 11.34
CA ASN A 27 -12.29 -13.68 12.65
C ASN A 27 -13.48 -12.83 13.14
N LEU A 28 -13.42 -11.51 12.97
CA LEU A 28 -14.52 -10.61 13.35
C LEU A 28 -15.78 -10.85 12.51
N ARG A 29 -15.64 -11.18 11.23
CA ARG A 29 -16.78 -11.55 10.37
C ARG A 29 -17.40 -12.87 10.82
N PHE A 30 -16.58 -13.84 11.23
CA PHE A 30 -17.07 -15.10 11.77
C PHE A 30 -17.82 -14.90 13.09
N GLN A 31 -17.25 -14.15 14.03
CA GLN A 31 -17.90 -13.79 15.30
C GLN A 31 -19.20 -13.02 15.09
N ARG A 32 -19.24 -12.13 14.09
CA ARG A 32 -20.46 -11.40 13.72
C ARG A 32 -21.55 -12.35 13.20
N ALA A 33 -21.20 -13.29 12.34
CA ALA A 33 -22.13 -14.27 11.81
C ALA A 33 -22.67 -15.21 12.91
N ALA A 34 -21.81 -15.57 13.87
CA ALA A 34 -22.18 -16.34 15.05
C ALA A 34 -22.99 -15.55 16.11
N GLY A 35 -23.18 -14.24 15.93
CA GLY A 35 -23.88 -13.38 16.90
C GLY A 35 -23.11 -13.12 18.20
N GLN A 36 -21.82 -13.47 18.26
CA GLN A 36 -20.98 -13.34 19.46
C GLN A 36 -20.11 -12.07 19.46
N LEU A 37 -20.24 -11.22 18.43
CA LEU A 37 -19.43 -10.01 18.31
C LEU A 37 -19.90 -8.93 19.30
N LYS A 38 -19.06 -8.65 20.30
CA LYS A 38 -19.33 -7.63 21.32
C LYS A 38 -19.08 -6.21 20.83
N ASP A 39 -18.06 -6.01 20.01
CA ASP A 39 -17.66 -4.69 19.50
C ASP A 39 -17.75 -4.64 17.96
N THR A 40 -18.79 -4.00 17.46
CA THR A 40 -19.01 -3.78 16.02
C THR A 40 -18.15 -2.65 15.46
N SER A 41 -17.67 -1.73 16.30
CA SER A 41 -16.82 -0.61 15.89
C SER A 41 -15.45 -1.10 15.40
N ARG A 42 -14.93 -2.17 16.02
CA ARG A 42 -13.68 -2.82 15.63
C ARG A 42 -13.68 -3.27 14.17
N LEU A 43 -14.81 -3.76 13.68
CA LEU A 43 -14.94 -4.21 12.29
C LEU A 43 -14.72 -3.05 11.29
N THR A 44 -15.21 -1.86 11.61
CA THR A 44 -14.96 -0.65 10.80
C THR A 44 -13.53 -0.14 10.97
N ALA A 45 -12.97 -0.21 12.18
CA ALA A 45 -11.58 0.18 12.44
C ALA A 45 -10.59 -0.67 11.64
N VAL A 46 -10.72 -2.00 11.68
CA VAL A 46 -9.84 -2.94 10.95
C VAL A 46 -9.94 -2.72 9.45
N LYS A 47 -11.14 -2.51 8.89
CA LYS A 47 -11.33 -2.17 7.48
C LYS A 47 -10.58 -0.89 7.08
N ARG A 48 -10.64 0.14 7.93
CA ARG A 48 -9.92 1.41 7.70
C ARG A 48 -8.41 1.23 7.77
N ASP A 49 -7.92 0.41 8.70
CA ASP A 49 -6.49 0.12 8.81
C ASP A 49 -5.98 -0.66 7.57
N ILE A 50 -6.73 -1.66 7.08
CA ILE A 50 -6.44 -2.35 5.80
C ILE A 50 -6.37 -1.35 4.64
N ALA A 51 -7.36 -0.47 4.52
CA ALA A 51 -7.38 0.53 3.44
C ALA A 51 -6.14 1.43 3.49
N ARG A 52 -5.75 1.90 4.68
CA ARG A 52 -4.55 2.74 4.85
C ARG A 52 -3.27 2.01 4.46
N TYR A 53 -3.11 0.73 4.84
CA TYR A 53 -1.95 -0.06 4.43
C TYR A 53 -1.86 -0.20 2.91
N LEU A 54 -2.98 -0.51 2.25
CA LEU A 54 -3.03 -0.63 0.80
C LEU A 54 -2.72 0.71 0.10
N THR A 55 -3.24 1.83 0.63
CA THR A 55 -2.93 3.15 0.08
C THR A 55 -1.43 3.45 0.15
N VAL A 56 -0.78 3.24 1.30
CA VAL A 56 0.66 3.53 1.44
C VAL A 56 1.51 2.61 0.55
N LEU A 57 1.17 1.33 0.45
CA LEU A 57 1.84 0.41 -0.48
C LEU A 57 1.68 0.85 -1.94
N ARG A 58 0.50 1.37 -2.31
CA ARG A 58 0.24 1.90 -3.66
C ARG A 58 1.00 3.21 -3.91
N GLU A 59 1.04 4.12 -2.94
CA GLU A 59 1.83 5.36 -3.01
C GLU A 59 3.30 5.05 -3.32
N ARG A 60 3.91 4.11 -2.59
CA ARG A 60 5.32 3.70 -2.81
C ARG A 60 5.53 3.14 -4.21
N ARG A 61 4.65 2.24 -4.65
CA ARG A 61 4.73 1.64 -5.99
C ARG A 61 4.59 2.68 -7.11
N LEU A 62 3.69 3.66 -6.95
CA LEU A 62 3.51 4.71 -7.94
C LEU A 62 4.74 5.62 -8.03
N LEU A 63 5.41 5.88 -6.90
CA LEU A 63 6.67 6.63 -6.89
C LEU A 63 7.77 5.87 -7.65
N GLU A 64 7.94 4.57 -7.36
CA GLU A 64 8.90 3.71 -8.08
C GLU A 64 8.60 3.65 -9.59
N GLU A 65 7.33 3.50 -9.97
CA GLU A 65 6.89 3.50 -11.37
C GLU A 65 7.16 4.84 -12.06
N TRP A 66 6.96 5.96 -11.36
CA TRP A 66 7.23 7.30 -11.87
C TRP A 66 8.72 7.56 -12.04
N GLU A 67 9.54 7.22 -11.04
CA GLU A 67 11.00 7.30 -11.10
C GLU A 67 11.55 6.46 -12.26
N ALA A 68 11.05 5.23 -12.42
CA ALA A 68 11.44 4.36 -13.53
C ALA A 68 11.03 4.92 -14.91
N ALA A 69 9.85 5.54 -15.02
CA ALA A 69 9.39 6.16 -16.26
C ALA A 69 10.25 7.38 -16.64
N MET A 70 10.56 8.24 -15.67
CA MET A 70 11.45 9.39 -15.87
C MET A 70 12.86 8.96 -16.27
N ALA A 71 13.40 7.91 -15.64
CA ALA A 71 14.71 7.37 -15.98
C ALA A 71 14.75 6.79 -17.41
N ARG A 72 13.67 6.14 -17.87
CA ARG A 72 13.55 5.65 -19.25
C ARG A 72 13.51 6.80 -20.26
N GLN A 73 12.72 7.84 -19.98
CA GLN A 73 12.61 9.00 -20.85
C GLN A 73 13.96 9.73 -21.00
N ALA A 74 14.69 9.92 -19.89
CA ALA A 74 16.03 10.53 -19.92
C ALA A 74 17.06 9.69 -20.73
N ALA A 75 16.90 8.37 -20.78
CA ALA A 75 17.77 7.50 -21.57
C ALA A 75 17.46 7.59 -23.09
N ASP A 76 16.20 7.84 -23.45
CA ASP A 76 15.74 7.99 -24.83
C ASP A 76 16.14 9.36 -25.41
N ASP A 77 15.97 10.43 -24.62
CA ASP A 77 16.34 11.81 -24.99
C ASP A 77 17.86 11.97 -25.22
N GLY A 78 18.69 11.10 -24.62
CA GLY A 78 20.14 11.10 -24.79
C GLY A 78 20.64 10.46 -26.09
N GLN A 79 19.83 9.66 -26.78
CA GLN A 79 20.20 9.00 -28.05
C GLN A 79 19.87 9.85 -29.29
N GLY A 80 18.91 10.77 -29.18
CA GLY A 80 18.52 11.66 -30.30
C GLY A 80 19.55 12.73 -30.68
N ALA A 81 20.51 13.04 -29.81
CA ALA A 81 21.53 14.06 -30.08
C ALA A 81 22.72 13.57 -30.92
N THR A 82 22.88 12.25 -31.09
CA THR A 82 24.04 11.68 -31.82
C THR A 82 23.79 11.39 -33.29
N GLU A 83 22.55 11.48 -33.79
CA GLU A 83 22.22 11.19 -35.19
C GLU A 83 22.17 12.43 -36.10
N GLU A 84 22.22 13.65 -35.56
CA GLU A 84 22.05 14.90 -36.35
C GLU A 84 23.37 15.57 -36.79
N THR A 85 24.52 14.88 -36.68
CA THR A 85 25.85 15.44 -37.04
C THR A 85 26.67 14.64 -38.06
N ALA A 86 26.04 13.77 -38.86
CA ALA A 86 26.71 13.04 -39.95
C ALA A 86 26.47 13.68 -41.33
#